data_AF-A0A108UBU6-F1
#
_entry.id   AF-A0A108UBU6-F1
#
_cell.length_a   1.000
_cell.length_b   1.000
_cell.length_c   1.000
_cell.angle_alpha   90.00
_cell.angle_beta   90.00
_cell.angle_gamma   90.00
#
_symmetry.space_group_name_H-M   'P 1'
#
loop_
_entity.id
_entity.type
_entity.pdbx_description
1 polymer ?
#
loop_
_entity_poly.entity_id
_entity_poly.type
_entity_poly.pdbx_seq_one_letter_code
_entity_poly.pdbx_strand_id
1 'polypeptide(L)'
;MNTRTATLLLAAAMILSACEKPDPKIAEAAKAAQQEQAAATAAKDFDGAYGQQNWEMAAAYGEIVTSKYPGTPTADRVRPLYEEAQGKAKLAREQRRVESLWSYMSTPVKTDKGKDGTQLSASLYAKANVETDGRTPRPVQLIFRDHPDWGRSSYLVLQVGDFNCYGGCKLKVGIDGKTKTMAGRRPKTDEAIAMFIEDERGLWRMLDKAKELTIEFPVKAGGTRTATFEVGGLKQDKLPGWK
;
A
#
# COMPACT_ATOMS: atom_id res chain seq x y z
N MET A 1 -10.06 -82.31 -68.04
CA MET A 1 -10.32 -81.32 -66.97
C MET A 1 -9.02 -80.95 -66.30
N ASN A 2 -8.91 -79.66 -65.95
CA ASN A 2 -7.90 -78.96 -65.17
C ASN A 2 -6.59 -78.55 -65.84
N THR A 3 -6.54 -77.24 -66.08
CA THR A 3 -5.39 -76.45 -66.51
C THR A 3 -5.19 -75.30 -65.52
N ARG A 4 -3.92 -74.94 -65.30
CA ARG A 4 -3.40 -73.55 -65.17
C ARG A 4 -3.63 -72.82 -63.83
N THR A 5 -2.75 -71.99 -63.29
CA THR A 5 -1.31 -71.67 -63.44
C THR A 5 -0.99 -70.77 -62.24
N ALA A 6 0.25 -70.79 -61.77
CA ALA A 6 0.76 -69.91 -60.72
C ALA A 6 1.02 -68.46 -61.22
N THR A 7 1.24 -67.57 -60.25
CA THR A 7 2.08 -66.34 -60.23
C THR A 7 1.37 -64.97 -60.26
N LEU A 8 1.84 -64.11 -59.32
CA LEU A 8 1.93 -62.64 -59.29
C LEU A 8 1.28 -61.90 -58.11
N LEU A 9 2.12 -61.78 -57.06
CA LEU A 9 2.33 -60.61 -56.20
C LEU A 9 2.37 -59.27 -56.97
N LEU A 10 2.14 -58.19 -56.19
CA LEU A 10 2.39 -56.74 -56.41
C LEU A 10 1.16 -55.86 -56.72
N ALA A 11 0.54 -55.34 -55.66
CA ALA A 11 -0.26 -54.12 -55.68
C ALA A 11 -0.14 -53.38 -54.34
N ALA A 12 1.07 -52.91 -54.06
CA ALA A 12 1.35 -51.93 -53.00
C ALA A 12 2.29 -50.87 -53.59
N ALA A 13 1.74 -49.83 -54.21
CA ALA A 13 2.48 -48.61 -54.51
C ALA A 13 1.52 -47.45 -54.86
N MET A 14 1.68 -46.37 -54.08
CA MET A 14 1.39 -44.97 -54.45
C MET A 14 -0.03 -44.43 -54.25
N ILE A 15 -0.44 -44.33 -52.98
CA ILE A 15 -1.16 -43.15 -52.47
C ILE A 15 -0.28 -42.52 -51.38
N LEU A 16 0.87 -41.98 -51.80
CA LEU A 16 1.65 -41.00 -51.05
C LEU A 16 1.61 -39.69 -51.85
N SER A 17 0.40 -39.18 -52.06
CA SER A 17 0.20 -37.82 -52.55
C SER A 17 0.62 -36.85 -51.45
N ALA A 18 1.86 -36.36 -51.56
CA ALA A 18 2.32 -35.04 -51.15
C ALA A 18 1.94 -34.56 -49.72
N CYS A 19 2.71 -34.97 -48.72
CA CYS A 19 3.01 -34.09 -47.59
C CYS A 19 4.13 -33.12 -48.02
N GLU A 20 3.79 -32.16 -48.88
CA GLU A 20 4.70 -31.06 -49.21
C GLU A 20 4.84 -30.19 -47.96
N LYS A 21 6.06 -30.09 -47.42
CA LYS A 21 6.30 -29.24 -46.25
C LYS A 21 5.96 -27.80 -46.67
N PRO A 22 5.07 -27.10 -45.94
CA PRO A 22 4.69 -25.74 -46.31
C PRO A 22 5.94 -24.86 -46.41
N ASP A 23 5.94 -23.96 -47.40
CA ASP A 23 6.99 -22.94 -47.57
C ASP A 23 7.31 -22.34 -46.19
N PRO A 24 8.58 -22.33 -45.76
CA PRO A 24 9.00 -21.77 -44.48
C PRO A 24 8.39 -20.40 -44.18
N LYS A 25 8.22 -19.55 -45.20
CA LYS A 25 7.61 -18.21 -45.05
C LYS A 25 6.13 -18.27 -44.72
N ILE A 26 5.38 -19.19 -45.33
CA ILE A 26 3.95 -19.38 -45.05
C ILE A 26 3.76 -20.02 -43.67
N ALA A 27 4.63 -20.96 -43.29
CA ALA A 27 4.62 -21.55 -41.97
C ALA A 27 4.95 -20.52 -40.87
N GLU A 28 5.89 -19.60 -41.12
CA GLU A 28 6.24 -18.50 -40.22
C GLU A 28 5.11 -17.48 -40.08
N ALA A 29 4.49 -17.06 -41.19
CA ALA A 29 3.33 -16.16 -41.18
C ALA A 29 2.13 -16.78 -40.42
N ALA A 30 1.86 -18.07 -40.61
CA ALA A 30 0.81 -18.79 -39.88
C ALA A 30 1.08 -18.83 -38.36
N LYS A 31 2.34 -19.06 -37.95
CA LYS A 31 2.73 -19.02 -36.54
C LYS A 31 2.60 -17.62 -35.94
N ALA A 32 3.01 -16.59 -36.67
CA ALA A 32 2.85 -15.19 -36.24
C ALA A 32 1.38 -14.82 -36.05
N ALA A 33 0.50 -15.21 -36.98
CA ALA A 33 -0.94 -15.00 -36.87
C ALA A 33 -1.55 -15.75 -35.67
N GLN A 34 -1.11 -16.99 -35.40
CA GLN A 34 -1.54 -17.74 -34.22
C GLN A 34 -1.08 -17.09 -32.91
N GLN A 35 0.16 -16.60 -32.86
CA GLN A 35 0.68 -15.87 -31.70
C GLN A 35 -0.08 -14.56 -31.47
N GLU A 36 -0.37 -13.81 -32.52
CA GLU A 36 -1.20 -12.59 -32.42
C GLU A 36 -2.62 -12.92 -31.93
N GLN A 37 -3.26 -13.97 -32.45
CA GLN A 37 -4.61 -14.36 -31.99
C GLN A 37 -4.62 -14.78 -30.51
N ALA A 38 -3.58 -15.49 -30.06
CA ALA A 38 -3.40 -15.86 -28.67
C ALA A 38 -3.15 -14.63 -27.79
N ALA A 39 -2.31 -13.69 -28.25
CA ALA A 39 -2.05 -12.42 -27.59
C ALA A 39 -3.35 -11.59 -27.45
N ALA A 40 -4.12 -11.46 -28.53
CA ALA A 40 -5.41 -10.77 -28.54
C ALA A 40 -6.43 -11.39 -27.59
N THR A 41 -6.42 -12.72 -27.45
CA THR A 41 -7.27 -13.43 -26.48
C THR A 41 -6.86 -13.13 -25.04
N ALA A 42 -5.55 -13.19 -24.75
CA ALA A 42 -5.01 -12.84 -23.43
C ALA A 42 -5.23 -11.35 -23.08
N ALA A 43 -5.20 -10.46 -24.07
CA ALA A 43 -5.39 -9.03 -23.87
C ALA A 43 -6.83 -8.63 -23.49
N LYS A 44 -7.83 -9.51 -23.66
CA LYS A 44 -9.21 -9.22 -23.24
C LYS A 44 -9.32 -8.97 -21.74
N ASP A 45 -8.61 -9.76 -20.93
CA ASP A 45 -8.60 -9.59 -19.47
C ASP A 45 -7.88 -8.30 -19.07
N PHE A 46 -6.79 -7.96 -19.77
CA PHE A 46 -6.11 -6.68 -19.63
C PHE A 46 -7.05 -5.50 -19.94
N ASP A 47 -7.68 -5.51 -21.12
CA ASP A 47 -8.55 -4.42 -21.58
C ASP A 47 -9.75 -4.25 -20.64
N GLY A 48 -10.33 -5.35 -20.16
CA GLY A 48 -11.41 -5.34 -19.16
C GLY A 48 -10.97 -4.72 -17.83
N ALA A 49 -9.83 -5.15 -17.28
CA ALA A 49 -9.31 -4.62 -16.02
C ALA A 49 -8.90 -3.15 -16.15
N TYR A 50 -8.26 -2.76 -17.26
CA TYR A 50 -7.85 -1.39 -17.52
C TYR A 50 -9.07 -0.46 -17.67
N GLY A 51 -10.09 -0.89 -18.41
CA GLY A 51 -11.35 -0.13 -18.57
C GLY A 51 -12.11 0.06 -17.25
N GLN A 52 -12.05 -0.92 -16.34
CA GLN A 52 -12.61 -0.82 -14.99
C GLN A 52 -11.71 -0.06 -14.01
N GLN A 53 -10.55 0.43 -14.46
CA GLN A 53 -9.53 1.07 -13.62
C GLN A 53 -9.03 0.16 -12.48
N ASN A 54 -9.15 -1.16 -12.66
CA ASN A 54 -8.58 -2.14 -11.75
C ASN A 54 -7.09 -2.30 -12.08
N TRP A 55 -6.30 -1.30 -11.68
CA TRP A 55 -4.90 -1.15 -12.08
C TRP A 55 -4.02 -2.34 -11.68
N GLU A 56 -4.33 -3.00 -10.57
CA GLU A 56 -3.59 -4.19 -10.13
C GLU A 56 -3.80 -5.39 -11.03
N MET A 57 -5.05 -5.66 -11.41
CA MET A 57 -5.36 -6.73 -12.36
C MET A 57 -4.87 -6.36 -13.76
N ALA A 58 -5.02 -5.10 -14.18
CA ALA A 58 -4.48 -4.62 -15.45
C ALA A 58 -2.96 -4.77 -15.51
N ALA A 59 -2.24 -4.47 -14.42
CA ALA A 59 -0.80 -4.71 -14.35
C ALA A 59 -0.46 -6.21 -14.48
N ALA A 60 -1.17 -7.09 -13.77
CA ALA A 60 -0.93 -8.54 -13.82
C ALA A 60 -1.21 -9.14 -15.21
N TYR A 61 -2.35 -8.79 -15.84
CA TYR A 61 -2.69 -9.26 -17.18
C TYR A 61 -1.77 -8.64 -18.25
N GLY A 62 -1.40 -7.38 -18.10
CA GLY A 62 -0.47 -6.69 -19.00
C GLY A 62 0.92 -7.32 -19.01
N GLU A 63 1.40 -7.78 -17.85
CA GLU A 63 2.64 -8.56 -17.75
C GLU A 63 2.54 -9.88 -18.51
N ILE A 64 1.41 -10.60 -18.41
CA ILE A 64 1.20 -11.85 -19.16
C ILE A 64 1.26 -11.58 -20.67
N VAL A 65 0.56 -10.56 -21.15
CA VAL A 65 0.52 -10.23 -22.59
C VAL A 65 1.91 -9.84 -23.10
N THR A 66 2.59 -8.94 -22.39
CA THR A 66 3.88 -8.38 -22.83
C THR A 66 5.05 -9.35 -22.69
N SER A 67 5.00 -10.27 -21.71
CA SER A 67 6.04 -11.28 -21.50
C SER A 67 5.86 -12.55 -22.33
N LYS A 68 4.63 -13.04 -22.51
CA LYS A 68 4.37 -14.31 -23.23
C LYS A 68 4.28 -14.14 -24.74
N TYR A 69 3.91 -12.95 -25.22
CA TYR A 69 3.71 -12.68 -26.65
C TYR A 69 4.55 -11.50 -27.17
N PRO A 70 5.87 -11.44 -26.87
CA PRO A 70 6.70 -10.33 -27.30
C PRO A 70 6.75 -10.24 -28.84
N GLY A 71 6.77 -9.01 -29.36
CA GLY A 71 6.84 -8.75 -30.82
C GLY A 71 5.52 -8.93 -31.57
N THR A 72 4.43 -9.28 -30.89
CA THR A 72 3.08 -9.25 -31.47
C THR A 72 2.50 -7.83 -31.47
N PRO A 73 1.75 -7.40 -32.50
CA PRO A 73 1.05 -6.12 -32.50
C PRO A 73 0.21 -5.87 -31.24
N THR A 74 -0.46 -6.91 -30.72
CA THR A 74 -1.21 -6.78 -29.46
C THR A 74 -0.30 -6.46 -28.27
N ALA A 75 0.84 -7.15 -28.12
CA ALA A 75 1.77 -6.85 -27.03
C ALA A 75 2.38 -5.45 -27.14
N ASP A 76 2.66 -4.98 -28.35
CA ASP A 76 3.15 -3.62 -28.58
C ASP A 76 2.11 -2.56 -28.20
N ARG A 77 0.82 -2.80 -28.47
CA ARG A 77 -0.28 -1.93 -28.01
C ARG A 77 -0.42 -1.92 -26.49
N VAL A 78 -0.34 -3.10 -25.86
CA VAL A 78 -0.57 -3.26 -24.41
C VAL A 78 0.60 -2.69 -23.59
N ARG A 79 1.84 -2.77 -24.08
CA ARG A 79 3.06 -2.37 -23.36
C ARG A 79 2.98 -1.00 -22.66
N PRO A 80 2.67 0.13 -23.33
CA PRO A 80 2.59 1.43 -22.65
C PRO A 80 1.45 1.52 -21.63
N LEU A 81 0.32 0.85 -21.88
CA LEU A 81 -0.84 0.83 -20.97
C LEU A 81 -0.55 -0.03 -19.73
N TYR A 82 0.18 -1.13 -19.91
CA TYR A 82 0.69 -1.96 -18.84
C TYR A 82 1.64 -1.18 -17.92
N GLU A 83 2.59 -0.43 -18.47
CA GLU A 83 3.51 0.41 -17.68
C GLU A 83 2.74 1.45 -16.84
N GLU A 84 1.74 2.09 -17.43
CA GLU A 84 0.84 3.00 -16.72
C GLU A 84 0.08 2.28 -15.59
N ALA A 85 -0.51 1.11 -15.90
CA ALA A 85 -1.23 0.30 -14.92
C ALA A 85 -0.30 -0.12 -13.76
N GLN A 86 0.95 -0.48 -14.02
CA GLN A 86 1.94 -0.76 -12.97
C GLN A 86 2.18 0.44 -12.07
N GLY A 87 2.37 1.64 -12.66
CA GLY A 87 2.53 2.88 -11.91
C GLY A 87 1.34 3.16 -10.99
N LYS A 88 0.13 3.08 -11.54
CA LYS A 88 -1.12 3.29 -10.78
C LYS A 88 -1.35 2.21 -9.72
N ALA A 89 -1.06 0.96 -10.03
CA ALA A 89 -1.15 -0.16 -9.09
C ALA A 89 -0.16 0.02 -7.93
N LYS A 90 1.06 0.50 -8.19
CA LYS A 90 2.05 0.83 -7.15
C LYS A 90 1.53 1.92 -6.23
N LEU A 91 0.97 3.00 -6.78
CA LEU A 91 0.37 4.08 -5.99
C LEU A 91 -0.81 3.59 -5.15
N ALA A 92 -1.70 2.76 -5.72
CA ALA A 92 -2.85 2.21 -5.02
C ALA A 92 -2.44 1.28 -3.87
N ARG A 93 -1.45 0.40 -4.08
CA ARG A 93 -0.89 -0.46 -3.03
C ARG A 93 -0.24 0.36 -1.92
N GLU A 94 0.54 1.37 -2.28
CA GLU A 94 1.20 2.25 -1.30
C GLU A 94 0.17 3.02 -0.47
N GLN A 95 -0.87 3.55 -1.11
CA GLN A 95 -1.98 4.24 -0.43
C GLN A 95 -2.66 3.31 0.59
N ARG A 96 -2.99 2.06 0.21
CA ARG A 96 -3.59 1.10 1.14
C ARG A 96 -2.64 0.72 2.28
N ARG A 97 -1.34 0.60 1.99
CA ARG A 97 -0.32 0.31 3.00
C ARG A 97 -0.31 1.41 4.08
N VAL A 98 -0.21 2.68 3.70
CA VAL A 98 -0.17 3.77 4.68
C VAL A 98 -1.51 3.95 5.40
N GLU A 99 -2.65 3.78 4.72
CA GLU A 99 -3.97 3.77 5.37
C GLU A 99 -4.08 2.67 6.43
N SER A 100 -3.48 1.49 6.19
CA SER A 100 -3.50 0.37 7.14
C SER A 100 -2.68 0.59 8.40
N LEU A 101 -1.80 1.60 8.41
CA LEU A 101 -1.02 1.97 9.62
C LEU A 101 -1.88 2.68 10.67
N TRP A 102 -3.02 3.25 10.25
CA TRP A 102 -3.91 3.99 11.13
C TRP A 102 -4.92 3.05 11.81
N SER A 103 -5.00 3.13 13.12
CA SER A 103 -6.06 2.53 13.93
C SER A 103 -7.07 3.60 14.35
N TYR A 104 -8.35 3.35 14.05
CA TYR A 104 -9.46 4.21 14.45
C TYR A 104 -10.34 3.47 15.45
N MET A 105 -10.61 4.06 16.61
CA MET A 105 -11.45 3.45 17.65
C MET A 105 -12.60 4.37 18.04
N SER A 106 -13.72 3.76 18.41
CA SER A 106 -14.90 4.40 18.96
C SER A 106 -15.27 3.67 20.25
N THR A 107 -15.04 4.33 21.38
CA THR A 107 -15.22 3.72 22.71
C THR A 107 -16.35 4.44 23.44
N PRO A 108 -17.40 3.73 23.88
CA PRO A 108 -18.39 4.30 24.80
C PRO A 108 -17.72 4.75 26.10
N VAL A 109 -18.00 5.97 26.54
CA VAL A 109 -17.48 6.52 27.79
C VAL A 109 -18.59 7.18 28.59
N LYS A 110 -18.45 7.20 29.91
CA LYS A 110 -19.25 8.06 30.78
C LYS A 110 -18.52 9.37 30.95
N THR A 111 -19.26 10.46 30.84
CA THR A 111 -18.72 11.78 31.14
C THR A 111 -18.49 11.95 32.64
N ASP A 112 -17.71 12.94 33.04
CA ASP A 112 -17.53 13.36 34.44
C ASP A 112 -18.87 13.71 35.11
N LYS A 113 -19.89 14.03 34.30
CA LYS A 113 -21.28 14.29 34.72
C LYS A 113 -22.20 13.06 34.60
N GLY A 114 -21.64 11.87 34.36
CA GLY A 114 -22.37 10.60 34.27
C GLY A 114 -23.20 10.39 33.00
N LYS A 115 -23.10 11.26 31.99
CA LYS A 115 -23.81 11.13 30.71
C LYS A 115 -23.10 10.14 29.80
N ASP A 116 -23.86 9.47 28.94
CA ASP A 116 -23.27 8.67 27.87
C ASP A 116 -22.62 9.56 26.82
N GLY A 117 -21.44 9.14 26.39
CA GLY A 117 -20.69 9.77 25.32
C GLY A 117 -19.87 8.75 24.54
N THR A 118 -19.20 9.22 23.50
CA THR A 118 -18.32 8.39 22.68
C THR A 118 -16.99 9.09 22.53
N GLN A 119 -15.92 8.41 22.94
CA GLN A 119 -14.57 8.84 22.65
C GLN A 119 -14.17 8.28 21.28
N LEU A 120 -13.69 9.16 20.41
CA LEU A 120 -13.09 8.76 19.14
C LEU A 120 -11.57 8.90 19.24
N SER A 121 -10.84 7.97 18.61
CA SER A 121 -9.40 8.12 18.48
C SER A 121 -8.90 7.68 17.11
N ALA A 122 -7.80 8.30 16.69
CA ALA A 122 -6.96 7.89 15.58
C ALA A 122 -5.54 7.72 16.12
N SER A 123 -4.87 6.62 15.81
CA SER A 123 -3.51 6.37 16.28
C SER A 123 -2.66 5.64 15.26
N LEU A 124 -1.35 5.84 15.35
CA LEU A 124 -0.37 5.05 14.62
C LEU A 124 0.93 4.92 15.42
N TYR A 125 1.70 3.88 15.09
CA TYR A 125 3.04 3.69 15.64
C TYR A 125 4.09 4.40 14.80
N ALA A 126 5.20 4.78 15.43
CA ALA A 126 6.39 5.21 14.75
C ALA A 126 6.92 4.10 13.83
N LYS A 127 7.49 4.50 12.70
CA LYS A 127 8.10 3.64 11.68
C LYS A 127 9.18 2.71 12.24
N ALA A 128 9.93 3.20 13.22
CA ALA A 128 10.95 2.44 13.93
C ALA A 128 10.75 2.55 15.44
N ASN A 129 11.15 1.50 16.15
CA ASN A 129 11.24 1.53 17.61
C ASN A 129 12.29 2.54 18.06
N VAL A 130 12.03 3.21 19.18
CA VAL A 130 12.89 4.25 19.74
C VAL A 130 13.38 3.82 21.12
N GLU A 131 14.68 3.99 21.38
CA GLU A 131 15.25 3.78 22.72
C GLU A 131 14.98 5.00 23.58
N THR A 132 14.21 4.85 24.66
CA THR A 132 13.71 5.98 25.48
C THR A 132 14.14 5.93 26.94
N ASP A 133 14.78 4.84 27.37
CA ASP A 133 15.15 4.55 28.76
C ASP A 133 16.60 4.08 28.92
N GLY A 134 17.43 4.20 27.87
CA GLY A 134 18.80 3.68 27.84
C GLY A 134 18.89 2.18 27.58
N ARG A 135 17.80 1.52 27.18
CA ARG A 135 17.72 0.07 26.97
C ARG A 135 17.22 -0.29 25.57
N THR A 136 16.48 -1.37 25.43
CA THR A 136 16.00 -1.86 24.12
C THR A 136 14.99 -0.89 23.50
N PRO A 137 15.13 -0.52 22.21
CA PRO A 137 14.13 0.28 21.52
C PRO A 137 12.72 -0.33 21.57
N ARG A 138 11.71 0.49 21.87
CA ARG A 138 10.29 0.10 21.91
C ARG A 138 9.41 0.98 21.01
N PRO A 139 8.20 0.54 20.64
CA PRO A 139 7.27 1.35 19.89
C PRO A 139 6.93 2.66 20.62
N VAL A 140 6.86 3.74 19.84
CA VAL A 140 6.29 5.03 20.25
C VAL A 140 4.99 5.19 19.47
N GLN A 141 3.91 5.53 20.16
CA GLN A 141 2.59 5.68 19.54
C GLN A 141 2.17 7.14 19.54
N LEU A 142 1.66 7.61 18.40
CA LEU A 142 0.96 8.89 18.29
C LEU A 142 -0.54 8.64 18.37
N ILE A 143 -1.23 9.44 19.18
CA ILE A 143 -2.68 9.34 19.39
C ILE A 143 -3.31 10.72 19.26
N PHE A 144 -4.37 10.78 18.46
CA PHE A 144 -5.36 11.86 18.43
C PHE A 144 -6.64 11.35 19.08
N ARG A 145 -7.21 12.12 20.01
CA ARG A 145 -8.38 11.71 20.78
C ARG A 145 -9.39 12.84 20.87
N ASP A 146 -10.63 12.55 20.50
CA ASP A 146 -11.79 13.40 20.77
C ASP A 146 -12.58 12.79 21.95
N HIS A 147 -12.52 13.44 23.11
CA HIS A 147 -13.25 13.02 24.30
C HIS A 147 -14.37 14.03 24.61
N PRO A 148 -15.59 13.58 24.96
CA PRO A 148 -16.74 14.47 25.18
C PRO A 148 -16.52 15.54 26.28
N ASP A 149 -15.83 15.23 27.39
CA ASP A 149 -15.53 16.24 28.43
C ASP A 149 -14.15 16.87 28.30
N TRP A 150 -13.11 16.05 28.15
CA TRP A 150 -11.73 16.53 28.12
C TRP A 150 -11.34 17.20 26.80
N GLY A 151 -12.24 17.17 25.82
CA GLY A 151 -12.04 17.76 24.50
C GLY A 151 -11.01 16.99 23.67
N ARG A 152 -10.33 17.73 22.81
CA ARG A 152 -9.40 17.19 21.82
C ARG A 152 -7.99 17.21 22.36
N SER A 153 -7.24 16.17 22.03
CA SER A 153 -5.85 16.08 22.44
C SER A 153 -5.04 15.27 21.45
N SER A 154 -3.81 15.69 21.23
CA SER A 154 -2.79 14.89 20.54
C SER A 154 -1.64 14.60 21.50
N TYR A 155 -1.17 13.37 21.54
CA TYR A 155 -0.11 12.97 22.48
C TYR A 155 0.70 11.78 21.98
N LEU A 156 1.94 11.71 22.45
CA LEU A 156 2.79 10.54 22.30
C LEU A 156 2.69 9.65 23.53
N VAL A 157 2.69 8.34 23.32
CA VAL A 157 2.78 7.32 24.39
C VAL A 157 4.06 6.52 24.21
N LEU A 158 4.79 6.34 25.31
CA LEU A 158 5.93 5.41 25.38
C LEU A 158 5.49 4.12 26.05
N GLN A 159 6.00 2.99 25.57
CA GLN A 159 5.83 1.71 26.27
C GLN A 159 6.70 1.64 27.53
N VAL A 160 7.88 2.27 27.51
CA VAL A 160 8.87 2.29 28.59
C VAL A 160 9.60 3.62 28.66
N GLY A 161 10.25 3.89 29.79
CA GLY A 161 10.93 5.15 30.03
C GLY A 161 9.94 6.26 30.34
N ASP A 162 10.36 7.51 30.19
CA ASP A 162 9.53 8.64 30.55
C ASP A 162 9.94 9.91 29.80
N PHE A 163 9.01 10.84 29.56
CA PHE A 163 9.34 12.12 28.94
C PHE A 163 9.87 13.11 29.97
N ASN A 164 10.90 13.87 29.60
CA ASN A 164 11.38 14.99 30.40
C ASN A 164 10.69 16.30 29.97
N CYS A 165 9.37 16.39 30.19
CA CYS A 165 8.53 17.48 29.71
C CYS A 165 7.47 17.94 30.75
N TYR A 166 7.75 17.82 32.05
CA TYR A 166 6.77 18.08 33.12
C TYR A 166 6.38 19.55 33.29
N GLY A 167 7.32 20.47 33.08
CA GLY A 167 7.08 21.92 33.10
C GLY A 167 6.65 22.48 31.74
N GLY A 168 6.38 21.60 30.77
CA GLY A 168 6.33 21.94 29.36
C GLY A 168 7.71 21.86 28.70
N CYS A 169 7.72 21.67 27.39
CA CYS A 169 8.93 21.61 26.58
C CYS A 169 8.66 22.10 25.15
N LYS A 170 9.72 22.33 24.38
CA LYS A 170 9.64 22.66 22.96
C LYS A 170 9.97 21.42 22.14
N LEU A 171 8.98 20.92 21.40
CA LEU A 171 9.11 19.81 20.49
C LEU A 171 9.53 20.33 19.13
N LYS A 172 10.47 19.63 18.47
CA LYS A 172 10.79 19.88 17.06
C LYS A 172 9.93 18.94 16.22
N VAL A 173 8.98 19.51 15.50
CA VAL A 173 8.02 18.77 14.67
C VAL A 173 8.36 18.99 13.20
N GLY A 174 8.65 17.93 12.46
CA GLY A 174 8.87 17.97 11.02
C GLY A 174 7.70 17.38 10.25
N ILE A 175 7.21 18.07 9.22
CA ILE A 175 6.18 17.61 8.29
C ILE A 175 6.76 17.64 6.88
N ASP A 176 6.91 16.48 6.25
CA ASP A 176 7.51 16.34 4.91
C ASP A 176 8.81 17.17 4.74
N GLY A 177 9.70 17.10 5.75
CA GLY A 177 10.98 17.82 5.79
C GLY A 177 10.92 19.26 6.30
N LYS A 178 9.73 19.88 6.44
CA LYS A 178 9.59 21.23 7.01
C LYS A 178 9.46 21.17 8.52
N THR A 179 10.34 21.87 9.23
CA THR A 179 10.36 21.87 10.70
C THR A 179 9.60 23.06 11.27
N LYS A 180 8.85 22.83 12.36
CA LYS A 180 8.24 23.82 13.24
C LYS A 180 8.42 23.42 14.69
N THR A 181 8.47 24.40 15.58
CA THR A 181 8.42 24.14 17.03
C THR A 181 6.98 24.10 17.51
N MET A 182 6.64 23.09 18.32
CA MET A 182 5.34 22.98 19.00
C MET A 182 5.57 22.84 20.51
N ALA A 183 4.64 23.35 21.32
CA ALA A 183 4.70 23.14 22.76
C ALA A 183 4.27 21.71 23.09
N GLY A 184 5.03 21.08 23.97
CA GLY A 184 4.70 19.78 24.55
C GLY A 184 4.50 19.92 26.06
N ARG A 185 3.71 19.02 26.65
CA ARG A 185 3.57 18.91 28.11
C ARG A 185 3.30 17.49 28.53
N ARG A 186 4.02 17.03 29.55
CA ARG A 186 3.74 15.80 30.26
C ARG A 186 3.07 16.10 31.61
N PRO A 187 1.80 15.71 31.82
CA PRO A 187 1.17 15.82 33.13
C PRO A 187 1.86 14.97 34.19
N LYS A 188 1.79 15.41 35.45
CA LYS A 188 2.20 14.62 36.61
C LYS A 188 1.05 13.68 36.97
N THR A 189 1.00 12.53 36.32
CA THR A 189 0.02 11.47 36.58
C THR A 189 0.68 10.11 36.43
N ASP A 190 0.12 9.13 37.14
CA ASP A 190 0.59 7.75 37.20
C ASP A 190 -0.16 6.87 36.18
N GLU A 191 -1.21 7.40 35.56
CA GLU A 191 -2.17 6.65 34.72
C GLU A 191 -1.64 6.33 33.31
N ALA A 192 -0.75 7.15 32.75
CA ALA A 192 -0.12 6.88 31.46
C ALA A 192 1.18 7.66 31.23
N ILE A 193 2.13 7.02 30.52
CA ILE A 193 3.36 7.66 30.04
C ILE A 193 3.07 8.42 28.74
N ALA A 194 2.20 9.43 28.85
CA ALA A 194 1.79 10.30 27.77
C ALA A 194 2.42 11.70 27.86
N MET A 195 2.77 12.26 26.70
CA MET A 195 3.14 13.66 26.55
C MET A 195 2.26 14.29 25.47
N PHE A 196 1.51 15.32 25.87
CA PHE A 196 0.64 16.08 25.00
C PHE A 196 1.44 17.03 24.11
N ILE A 197 0.93 17.22 22.90
CA ILE A 197 1.36 18.26 21.95
C ILE A 197 0.23 19.29 21.98
N GLU A 198 0.50 20.49 22.49
CA GLU A 198 -0.53 21.44 22.95
C GLU A 198 -1.29 22.15 21.82
N ASP A 199 -0.79 22.15 20.58
CA ASP A 199 -1.51 22.67 19.41
C ASP A 199 -2.05 21.48 18.59
N GLU A 200 -2.96 20.72 19.19
CA GLU A 200 -3.46 19.47 18.60
C GLU A 200 -4.20 19.71 17.28
N ARG A 201 -4.99 20.78 17.21
CA ARG A 201 -5.70 21.17 15.97
C ARG A 201 -4.72 21.58 14.87
N GLY A 202 -3.67 22.31 15.22
CA GLY A 202 -2.60 22.67 14.29
C GLY A 202 -1.89 21.44 13.77
N LEU A 203 -1.51 20.51 14.66
CA LEU A 203 -0.87 19.25 14.26
C LEU A 203 -1.75 18.47 13.30
N TRP A 204 -3.01 18.22 13.68
CA TRP A 204 -3.96 17.48 12.85
C TRP A 204 -4.13 18.06 11.44
N ARG A 205 -4.29 19.39 11.32
CA ARG A 205 -4.40 20.05 10.02
C ARG A 205 -3.13 19.92 9.19
N MET A 206 -1.95 19.98 9.81
CA MET A 206 -0.69 19.81 9.10
C MET A 206 -0.49 18.39 8.57
N LEU A 207 -1.18 17.39 9.14
CA LEU A 207 -1.13 16.02 8.63
C LEU A 207 -2.04 15.79 7.42
N ASP A 208 -2.91 16.74 7.05
CA ASP A 208 -3.73 16.61 5.85
C ASP A 208 -2.83 16.48 4.62
N LYS A 209 -2.90 15.31 3.96
CA LYS A 209 -2.09 14.93 2.79
C LYS A 209 -0.57 14.87 3.02
N ALA A 210 -0.10 15.01 4.25
CA ALA A 210 1.30 14.80 4.58
C ALA A 210 1.67 13.32 4.46
N LYS A 211 2.94 13.02 4.20
CA LYS A 211 3.44 11.65 4.12
C LYS A 211 4.20 11.26 5.37
N GLU A 212 4.98 12.18 5.91
CA GLU A 212 5.86 11.93 7.03
C GLU A 212 5.72 13.01 8.10
N LEU A 213 5.66 12.56 9.35
CA LEU A 213 5.76 13.38 10.55
C LEU A 213 6.96 12.92 11.36
N THR A 214 7.81 13.84 11.80
CA THR A 214 8.86 13.59 12.79
C THR A 214 8.58 14.42 14.04
N ILE A 215 8.80 13.82 15.20
CA ILE A 215 8.70 14.54 16.48
C ILE A 215 9.96 14.22 17.29
N GLU A 216 10.76 15.24 17.54
CA GLU A 216 11.86 15.20 18.51
C GLU A 216 11.34 15.60 19.89
N PHE A 217 11.56 14.74 20.89
CA PHE A 217 11.08 14.92 22.25
C PHE A 217 12.15 14.57 23.30
N PRO A 218 12.15 15.24 24.46
CA PRO A 218 13.09 14.96 25.54
C PRO A 218 12.68 13.74 26.38
N VAL A 219 13.65 12.92 26.79
CA VAL A 219 13.43 11.74 27.65
C VAL A 219 14.15 11.87 29.00
N LYS A 220 13.64 11.22 30.04
CA LYS A 220 14.25 11.22 31.39
C LYS A 220 15.63 10.56 31.43
N ALA A 221 15.90 9.60 30.54
CA ALA A 221 17.22 8.99 30.40
C ALA A 221 18.30 9.98 29.89
N GLY A 222 17.91 11.18 29.48
CA GLY A 222 18.81 12.23 29.00
C GLY A 222 18.75 12.45 27.49
N GLY A 223 18.93 13.71 27.09
CA GLY A 223 18.89 14.14 25.71
C GLY A 223 17.49 14.07 25.09
N THR A 224 17.46 14.06 23.76
CA THR A 224 16.24 13.95 22.96
C THR A 224 16.22 12.65 22.17
N ARG A 225 15.04 12.26 21.69
CA ARG A 225 14.81 11.17 20.75
C ARG A 225 13.85 11.65 19.67
N THR A 226 13.95 11.06 18.49
CA THR A 226 13.07 11.37 17.36
C THR A 226 12.25 10.16 17.00
N ALA A 227 10.92 10.31 16.98
CA ALA A 227 10.02 9.34 16.39
C ALA A 227 9.57 9.84 15.01
N THR A 228 9.65 8.96 14.00
CA THR A 228 9.18 9.22 12.64
C THR A 228 7.92 8.40 12.39
N PHE A 229 6.89 9.01 11.82
CA PHE A 229 5.57 8.44 11.58
C PHE A 229 5.22 8.57 10.10
N GLU A 230 4.74 7.49 9.50
CA GLU A 230 4.20 7.49 8.14
C GLU A 230 2.72 7.86 8.21
N VAL A 231 2.43 9.15 8.11
CA VAL A 231 1.10 9.74 8.36
C VAL A 231 0.20 9.77 7.12
N GLY A 232 0.70 9.30 5.98
CA GLY A 232 -0.10 9.13 4.78
C GLY A 232 -1.37 8.29 5.04
N GLY A 233 -2.41 8.52 4.26
CA GLY A 233 -3.67 7.79 4.40
C GLY A 233 -4.53 8.19 5.62
N LEU A 234 -4.21 9.30 6.28
CA LEU A 234 -5.07 9.87 7.32
C LEU A 234 -6.49 10.15 6.79
N LYS A 235 -7.50 9.65 7.51
CA LYS A 235 -8.92 9.82 7.18
C LYS A 235 -9.56 10.82 8.15
N GLN A 236 -9.58 12.09 7.75
CA GLN A 236 -10.05 13.17 8.62
C GLN A 236 -11.51 13.05 9.04
N ASP A 237 -12.34 12.42 8.21
CA ASP A 237 -13.75 12.12 8.48
C ASP A 237 -13.95 11.17 9.66
N LYS A 238 -12.93 10.40 10.06
CA LYS A 238 -12.98 9.53 11.25
C LYS A 238 -12.96 10.28 12.57
N LEU A 239 -12.47 11.51 12.57
CA LEU A 239 -12.53 12.43 13.72
C LEU A 239 -13.23 13.73 13.31
N PRO A 240 -14.57 13.72 13.13
CA PRO A 240 -15.30 14.84 12.51
C PRO A 240 -15.24 16.15 13.30
N GLY A 241 -15.00 16.10 14.61
CA GLY A 241 -14.80 17.28 15.44
C GLY A 241 -13.52 18.06 15.14
N TRP A 242 -12.56 17.45 14.42
CA TRP A 242 -11.22 18.00 14.21
C TRP A 242 -11.05 18.84 12.95
N LYS A 243 -12.13 19.11 12.22
CA LYS A 243 -12.14 19.99 11.03
C LYS A 243 -11.86 21.45 11.39
#